data_AF-N1W105-F1
#
_entry.id   AF-N1W105-F1
#
_cell.length_a   1.000
_cell.length_b   1.000
_cell.length_c   1.000
_cell.angle_alpha   90.00
_cell.angle_beta   90.00
_cell.angle_gamma   90.00
#
_symmetry.space_group_name_H-M   'P 1'
#
loop_
_entity.id
_entity.type
_entity.pdbx_description
1 polymer ?
#
loop_
_entity_poly.entity_id
_entity_poly.type
_entity_poly.pdbx_seq_one_letter_code
_entity_poly.pdbx_strand_id
1 'polypeptide(L)'
;MQFQIDSSSVNSGVPDRDGKIKKFFFGSVKGNKKIAGSFTDITAGETGTAKLNLRFGNSKTSVPVNFVWKEDVVEVTGTVDVVTLGLQSGLGKLNAECNDLHKGSDGVSKLWPTVDVKVVSTLKKICK
;
A
#
# COMPACT_ATOMS: atom_id res chain seq x y z
N MET A 1 -15.53 -7.83 -0.72
CA MET A 1 -15.04 -6.64 -1.46
C MET A 1 -13.60 -6.89 -1.89
N GLN A 2 -13.26 -6.63 -3.16
CA GLN A 2 -11.92 -6.85 -3.71
C GLN A 2 -11.50 -5.70 -4.62
N PHE A 3 -10.20 -5.44 -4.72
CA PHE A 3 -9.62 -4.42 -5.59
C PHE A 3 -8.29 -4.90 -6.19
N GLN A 4 -7.87 -4.22 -7.25
CA GLN A 4 -6.55 -4.40 -7.85
C GLN A 4 -6.02 -3.05 -8.29
N ILE A 5 -4.78 -2.75 -7.92
CA ILE A 5 -4.06 -1.53 -8.26
C ILE A 5 -2.87 -1.92 -9.13
N ASP A 6 -2.69 -1.22 -10.24
CA ASP A 6 -1.46 -1.31 -11.03
C ASP A 6 -0.39 -0.44 -10.38
N SER A 7 0.74 -1.01 -9.96
CA SER A 7 1.77 -0.23 -9.27
C SER A 7 2.47 0.80 -10.19
N SER A 8 2.27 0.70 -11.51
CA SER A 8 2.71 1.72 -12.46
C SER A 8 1.86 3.00 -12.45
N SER A 9 0.68 2.97 -11.82
CA SER A 9 -0.18 4.14 -11.65
C SER A 9 0.25 5.05 -10.49
N VAL A 10 1.35 4.73 -9.79
CA VAL A 10 1.87 5.57 -8.70
C VAL A 10 2.01 7.02 -9.16
N ASN A 11 1.50 7.90 -8.30
CA ASN A 11 1.50 9.34 -8.46
C ASN A 11 1.79 9.96 -7.10
N SER A 12 2.96 10.57 -6.99
CA SER A 12 3.40 11.29 -5.82
C SER A 12 3.36 12.81 -6.06
N GLY A 13 2.87 13.28 -7.20
CA GLY A 13 2.91 14.67 -7.64
C GLY A 13 4.28 15.13 -8.14
N VAL A 14 5.29 14.23 -8.19
CA VAL A 14 6.65 14.54 -8.66
C VAL A 14 7.07 13.47 -9.69
N PRO A 15 7.10 13.79 -11.00
CA PRO A 15 7.36 12.81 -12.05
C PRO A 15 8.68 12.02 -11.91
N ASP A 16 9.77 12.68 -11.48
CA ASP A 16 11.06 12.01 -11.24
C ASP A 16 10.95 10.95 -10.14
N ARG A 17 10.30 11.31 -9.01
CA ARG A 17 10.05 10.38 -7.90
C ARG A 17 9.15 9.23 -8.34
N ASP A 18 8.12 9.49 -9.14
CA ASP A 18 7.25 8.45 -9.68
C ASP A 18 8.03 7.48 -10.56
N GLY A 19 8.90 7.99 -11.43
CA GLY A 19 9.81 7.18 -12.23
C GLY A 19 10.70 6.27 -11.38
N LYS A 20 11.29 6.82 -10.31
CA LYS A 20 12.13 6.07 -9.36
C LYS A 20 11.34 5.00 -8.60
N ILE A 21 10.15 5.31 -8.10
CA ILE A 21 9.28 4.32 -7.41
C ILE A 21 8.89 3.19 -8.37
N LYS A 22 8.48 3.52 -9.61
CA LYS A 22 8.13 2.50 -10.62
C LYS A 22 9.30 1.58 -10.94
N LYS A 23 10.49 2.14 -11.14
CA LYS A 23 11.70 1.41 -11.56
C LYS A 23 12.35 0.63 -10.42
N PHE A 24 12.66 1.31 -9.32
CA PHE A 24 13.52 0.77 -8.26
C PHE A 24 12.73 0.07 -7.15
N PHE A 25 11.52 0.54 -6.82
CA PHE A 25 10.70 -0.12 -5.81
C PHE A 25 9.91 -1.29 -6.41
N PHE A 26 8.88 -1.02 -7.22
CA PHE A 26 8.03 -2.08 -7.75
C PHE A 26 8.68 -2.88 -8.89
N GLY A 27 9.39 -2.22 -9.80
CA GLY A 27 10.00 -2.84 -10.98
C GLY A 27 11.16 -3.78 -10.66
N SER A 28 11.70 -3.70 -9.45
CA SER A 28 12.82 -4.52 -9.00
C SER A 28 12.43 -5.80 -8.26
N VAL A 29 11.13 -5.99 -8.02
CA VAL A 29 10.58 -7.17 -7.35
C VAL A 29 9.90 -8.04 -8.40
N LYS A 30 10.20 -9.35 -8.41
CA LYS A 30 9.53 -10.30 -9.30
C LYS A 30 8.03 -10.34 -8.98
N GLY A 31 7.20 -10.22 -10.01
CA GLY A 31 5.74 -10.23 -9.85
C GLY A 31 5.05 -9.61 -11.05
N ASN A 32 3.73 -9.51 -10.97
CA ASN A 32 2.87 -8.96 -12.03
C ASN A 32 2.68 -7.43 -11.93
N LYS A 33 3.46 -6.75 -11.07
CA LYS A 33 3.34 -5.30 -10.78
C LYS A 33 1.93 -4.86 -10.36
N LYS A 34 1.14 -5.77 -9.80
CA LYS A 34 -0.21 -5.51 -9.34
C LYS A 34 -0.32 -5.78 -7.85
N ILE A 35 -0.94 -4.86 -7.14
CA ILE A 35 -1.34 -5.02 -5.75
C ILE A 35 -2.81 -5.45 -5.78
N ALA A 36 -3.09 -6.69 -5.40
CA ALA A 36 -4.45 -7.16 -5.23
C ALA A 36 -4.82 -7.11 -3.75
N GLY A 37 -6.05 -6.74 -3.43
CA GLY A 37 -6.51 -6.73 -2.05
C GLY A 37 -7.97 -7.10 -1.88
N SER A 38 -8.31 -7.55 -0.68
CA SER A 38 -9.67 -7.88 -0.26
C SER A 38 -9.85 -7.62 1.23
N PHE A 39 -11.10 -7.38 1.64
CA PHE A 39 -11.45 -7.17 3.05
C PHE A 39 -12.20 -8.40 3.59
N THR A 40 -11.80 -8.86 4.77
CA THR A 40 -12.45 -9.94 5.56
C THR A 40 -12.65 -9.49 7.01
N ASP A 41 -13.34 -10.29 7.82
CA ASP A 41 -13.51 -10.06 9.27
C ASP A 41 -14.05 -8.65 9.58
N ILE A 42 -15.00 -8.18 8.77
CA ILE A 42 -15.58 -6.83 8.87
C ILE A 42 -16.59 -6.83 10.02
N THR A 43 -16.32 -6.01 11.03
CA THR A 43 -17.25 -5.78 12.16
C THR A 43 -18.51 -5.04 11.71
N ALA A 44 -19.60 -5.17 12.48
CA ALA A 44 -20.86 -4.47 12.20
C ALA A 44 -20.82 -3.02 12.70
N GLY A 45 -21.55 -2.13 12.03
CA GLY A 45 -21.71 -0.72 12.42
C GLY A 45 -21.12 0.26 11.40
N GLU A 46 -21.31 1.56 11.65
CA GLU A 46 -20.77 2.63 10.81
C GLU A 46 -19.27 2.83 11.03
N THR A 47 -18.75 2.47 12.20
CA THR A 47 -17.32 2.48 12.49
C THR A 47 -16.90 1.12 13.00
N GLY A 48 -15.72 0.66 12.65
CA GLY A 48 -15.23 -0.61 13.14
C GLY A 48 -13.87 -1.00 12.59
N THR A 49 -13.56 -2.28 12.74
CA THR A 49 -12.34 -2.90 12.22
C THR A 49 -12.66 -3.93 11.15
N ALA A 50 -11.69 -4.13 10.26
CA ALA A 50 -11.67 -5.18 9.27
C ALA A 50 -10.24 -5.72 9.12
N LYS A 51 -10.08 -6.80 8.37
CA LYS A 51 -8.78 -7.32 7.94
C LYS A 51 -8.57 -7.02 6.46
N LEU A 52 -7.55 -6.23 6.16
CA LEU A 52 -7.10 -5.98 4.79
C LEU A 52 -6.09 -7.06 4.39
N ASN A 53 -6.49 -7.91 3.46
CA ASN A 53 -5.62 -8.91 2.84
C ASN A 53 -5.00 -8.30 1.58
N LEU A 54 -3.68 -8.34 1.48
CA LEU A 54 -2.92 -7.82 0.35
C LEU A 54 -2.09 -8.93 -0.30
N ARG A 55 -1.90 -8.80 -1.61
CA ARG A 55 -1.05 -9.67 -2.40
C ARG A 55 -0.25 -8.86 -3.41
N PHE A 56 1.05 -9.17 -3.52
CA PHE A 56 1.92 -8.69 -4.59
C PHE A 56 2.75 -9.88 -5.13
N GLY A 57 2.57 -10.23 -6.40
CA GLY A 57 3.14 -11.46 -6.94
C GLY A 57 2.67 -12.70 -6.16
N ASN A 58 3.60 -13.42 -5.53
CA ASN A 58 3.30 -14.60 -4.71
C ASN A 58 3.22 -14.30 -3.21
N SER A 59 3.67 -13.12 -2.78
CA SER A 59 3.64 -12.70 -1.39
C SER A 59 2.24 -12.26 -0.99
N LYS A 60 1.84 -12.63 0.22
CA LYS A 60 0.55 -12.31 0.82
C LYS A 60 0.77 -11.83 2.25
N THR A 61 0.01 -10.83 2.67
CA THR A 61 -0.02 -10.38 4.06
C THR A 61 -1.43 -9.95 4.41
N SER A 62 -1.74 -9.90 5.70
CA SER A 62 -3.02 -9.42 6.19
C SER A 62 -2.79 -8.49 7.37
N VAL A 63 -3.39 -7.31 7.33
CA VAL A 63 -3.25 -6.28 8.37
C VAL A 63 -4.61 -5.87 8.93
N PRO A 64 -4.72 -5.60 10.23
CA PRO A 64 -5.92 -4.98 10.79
C PRO A 64 -6.04 -3.54 10.26
N VAL A 65 -7.26 -3.13 9.93
CA VAL A 65 -7.58 -1.78 9.47
C VAL A 65 -8.82 -1.28 10.18
N ASN A 66 -8.94 0.04 10.29
CA ASN A 66 -10.14 0.70 10.78
C ASN A 66 -10.97 1.19 9.59
N PHE A 67 -12.28 1.20 9.72
CA PHE A 67 -13.17 1.80 8.74
C PHE A 67 -14.17 2.76 9.38
N VAL A 68 -14.61 3.73 8.59
CA VAL A 68 -15.72 4.64 8.89
C VAL A 68 -16.60 4.76 7.66
N TRP A 69 -17.90 4.56 7.84
CA TRP A 69 -18.95 4.83 6.87
C TRP A 69 -19.52 6.22 7.06
N LYS A 70 -19.78 6.88 5.95
CA LYS A 70 -20.60 8.09 5.86
C LYS A 70 -21.53 7.91 4.68
N GLU A 71 -22.78 7.58 4.97
CA GLU A 71 -23.79 7.22 3.96
C GLU A 71 -23.34 6.04 3.09
N ASP A 72 -23.01 6.27 1.81
CA ASP A 72 -22.53 5.28 0.86
C ASP A 72 -21.00 5.33 0.67
N VAL A 73 -20.30 6.22 1.36
CA VAL A 73 -18.84 6.34 1.33
C VAL A 73 -18.23 5.57 2.50
N VAL A 74 -17.26 4.72 2.19
CA VAL A 74 -16.39 4.08 3.18
C VAL A 74 -14.98 4.65 3.09
N GLU A 75 -14.43 5.01 4.24
CA GLU A 75 -13.02 5.29 4.42
C GLU A 75 -12.40 4.17 5.26
N VAL A 76 -11.30 3.60 4.77
CA VAL A 76 -10.51 2.57 5.45
C VAL A 76 -9.09 3.08 5.66
N THR A 77 -8.57 2.94 6.87
CA THR A 77 -7.22 3.38 7.24
C THR A 77 -6.46 2.27 7.97
N GLY A 78 -5.15 2.26 7.81
CA GLY A 78 -4.25 1.39 8.56
C GLY A 78 -2.80 1.59 8.16
N THR A 79 -1.92 0.77 8.70
CA THR A 79 -0.49 0.81 8.41
C THR A 79 -0.04 -0.57 7.91
N VAL A 80 0.75 -0.58 6.85
CA VAL A 80 1.26 -1.80 6.21
C VAL A 80 2.78 -1.77 6.25
N ASP A 81 3.38 -2.86 6.71
CA ASP A 81 4.80 -3.11 6.48
C ASP A 81 4.98 -3.74 5.09
N VAL A 82 5.60 -3.01 4.16
CA VAL A 82 5.81 -3.46 2.78
C VAL A 82 6.78 -4.64 2.67
N VAL A 83 7.63 -4.86 3.67
CA VAL A 83 8.52 -6.02 3.74
C VAL A 83 7.69 -7.31 3.85
N THR A 84 6.61 -7.29 4.63
CA THR A 84 5.69 -8.44 4.75
C THR A 84 4.98 -8.77 3.43
N LEU A 85 4.91 -7.81 2.51
CA LEU A 85 4.39 -7.99 1.16
C LEU A 85 5.48 -8.40 0.14
N GLY A 86 6.69 -8.72 0.61
CA GLY A 86 7.81 -9.13 -0.24
C GLY A 86 8.50 -7.99 -0.99
N LEU A 87 8.29 -6.73 -0.58
CA LEU A 87 8.85 -5.55 -1.27
C LEU A 87 10.19 -5.08 -0.69
N GLN A 88 10.84 -5.87 0.17
CA GLN A 88 12.10 -5.51 0.81
C GLN A 88 13.22 -5.17 -0.18
N SER A 89 13.38 -5.96 -1.25
CA SER A 89 14.42 -5.71 -2.25
C SER A 89 14.14 -4.42 -3.05
N GLY A 90 12.87 -4.11 -3.28
CA GLY A 90 12.45 -2.83 -3.86
C GLY A 90 12.77 -1.66 -2.93
N LEU A 91 12.47 -1.80 -1.63
CA LEU A 91 12.75 -0.78 -0.62
C LEU A 91 14.26 -0.45 -0.58
N GLY A 92 15.10 -1.48 -0.55
CA GLY A 92 16.56 -1.33 -0.53
C GLY A 92 17.09 -0.62 -1.78
N LYS A 93 16.61 -1.00 -2.98
CA LYS A 93 17.04 -0.38 -4.24
C LYS A 93 16.60 1.08 -4.35
N LEU A 94 15.37 1.41 -3.92
CA LEU A 94 14.92 2.80 -3.90
C LEU A 94 15.71 3.63 -2.89
N ASN A 95 16.02 3.09 -1.71
CA ASN A 95 16.86 3.77 -0.71
C ASN A 95 18.29 4.00 -1.22
N ALA A 96 18.85 3.06 -1.99
CA ALA A 96 20.17 3.22 -2.59
C ALA A 96 20.19 4.32 -3.66
N GLU A 97 19.16 4.40 -4.51
CA GLU A 97 19.03 5.46 -5.52
C GLU A 97 18.85 6.86 -4.91
N CYS A 98 18.22 6.95 -3.75
CA CYS A 98 17.96 8.20 -3.05
C CYS A 98 18.85 8.40 -1.81
N ASN A 99 20.00 7.72 -1.75
CA ASN A 99 20.80 7.61 -0.53
C ASN A 99 21.16 8.98 0.06
N ASP A 100 21.71 9.87 -0.76
CA ASP A 100 22.16 11.17 -0.29
C ASP A 100 21.00 12.08 0.14
N LEU A 101 19.83 11.96 -0.49
CA LEU A 101 18.66 12.74 -0.15
C LEU A 101 17.99 12.27 1.15
N HIS A 102 18.17 11.01 1.54
CA HIS A 102 17.56 10.43 2.73
C HIS A 102 18.58 10.08 3.82
N LYS A 103 19.80 10.63 3.75
CA LYS A 103 20.86 10.48 4.74
C LYS A 103 20.67 11.47 5.89
N GLY A 104 20.55 10.95 7.10
CA GLY A 104 20.51 11.77 8.31
C GLY A 104 21.87 12.41 8.62
N SER A 105 21.87 13.33 9.59
CA SER A 105 23.11 13.91 10.12
C SER A 105 24.04 12.88 10.77
N ASP A 106 23.51 11.71 11.12
CA ASP A 106 24.23 10.54 11.60
C ASP A 106 24.90 9.73 10.46
N GLY A 107 24.73 10.14 9.19
CA GLY A 107 25.24 9.44 8.02
C GLY A 107 24.39 8.24 7.59
N VAL A 108 23.26 7.96 8.26
CA VAL A 108 22.41 6.80 7.99
C VAL A 108 21.31 7.18 7.01
N SER A 109 21.23 6.47 5.88
CA SER A 109 20.10 6.62 4.93
C SER A 109 18.95 5.69 5.26
N LYS A 110 17.77 6.24 5.53
CA LYS A 110 16.61 5.45 5.97
C LYS A 110 15.37 5.67 5.12
N LEU A 111 14.79 4.57 4.66
CA LEU A 111 13.45 4.50 4.09
C LEU A 111 12.62 3.55 4.95
N TRP A 112 11.58 4.08 5.60
CA TRP A 112 10.77 3.30 6.53
C TRP A 112 9.94 2.24 5.79
N PRO A 113 9.91 0.99 6.28
CA PRO A 113 9.15 -0.08 5.63
C PRO A 113 7.64 0.02 5.89
N THR A 114 7.24 0.74 6.94
CA THR A 114 5.84 0.97 7.29
C THR A 114 5.28 2.16 6.51
N VAL A 115 4.15 1.95 5.83
CA VAL A 115 3.40 2.99 5.12
C VAL A 115 1.96 3.03 5.61
N ASP A 116 1.43 4.25 5.74
CA ASP A 116 0.01 4.42 5.99
C ASP A 116 -0.78 4.24 4.70
N VAL A 117 -1.90 3.52 4.81
CA VAL A 117 -2.81 3.27 3.71
C VAL A 117 -4.16 3.90 4.02
N LYS A 118 -4.72 4.57 3.01
CA LYS A 118 -6.07 5.10 3.03
C LYS A 118 -6.80 4.67 1.77
N VAL A 119 -7.95 4.02 1.93
CA VAL A 119 -8.84 3.67 0.83
C VAL A 119 -10.15 4.40 1.04
N VAL A 120 -10.58 5.18 0.06
CA VAL A 120 -11.89 5.82 0.05
C VAL A 120 -12.65 5.31 -1.15
N SER A 121 -13.88 4.87 -0.94
CA SER A 121 -14.73 4.37 -2.01
C SER A 121 -16.20 4.65 -1.74
N THR A 122 -16.94 5.00 -2.78
CA THR A 122 -18.40 5.04 -2.76
C THR A 122 -18.94 3.69 -3.19
N LEU A 123 -19.75 3.03 -2.35
CA LEU A 123 -20.33 1.74 -2.65
C LEU A 123 -21.80 1.86 -3.06
N LYS A 124 -22.12 1.34 -4.24
CA LYS A 124 -23.52 1.20 -4.67
C LYS A 124 -24.13 -0.02 -3.98
N LYS A 125 -25.22 0.19 -3.25
CA LYS A 125 -26.05 -0.91 -2.74
C LYS A 125 -26.68 -1.64 -3.91
N ILE A 126 -26.40 -2.93 -4.03
CA ILE A 126 -27.10 -3.83 -4.95
C ILE A 126 -28.09 -4.63 -4.11
N CYS A 127 -29.35 -4.19 -4.10
CA CYS A 127 -30.44 -4.98 -3.53
C CYS A 127 -30.77 -6.10 -4.52
N LYS A 128 -30.76 -7.35 -4.05
CA LYS A 128 -31.31 -8.50 -4.77
C LYS A 128 -32.61 -8.92 -4.12
#